data_AF-A0A7J9YWY2-F1
#
_entry.id   AF-A0A7J9YWY2-F1
#
_cell.length_a   1.000
_cell.length_b   1.000
_cell.length_c   1.000
_cell.angle_alpha   90.00
_cell.angle_beta   90.00
_cell.angle_gamma   90.00
#
_symmetry.space_group_name_H-M   'P 1'
#
loop_
_entity.id
_entity.type
_entity.pdbx_description
1 polymer ?
#
loop_
_entity_poly.entity_id
_entity_poly.type
_entity_poly.pdbx_seq_one_letter_code
_entity_poly.pdbx_strand_id
1 'polypeptide(L)'
;MAEERRNGEPTELIYLPEPSWAPVLLAAGLAAAAASAFIWWPYGAIGAIVALFALLAWVRDSRASFARLPRHQRLTSAVLPAVPLKRPERPHP
;
A
#
# COMPACT_ATOMS: atom_id res chain seq x y z
N MET A 1 33.98 -3.02 9.44
CA MET A 1 32.98 -2.56 10.44
C MET A 1 32.13 -1.36 9.96
N ALA A 2 32.13 -0.97 8.68
CA ALA A 2 31.46 0.25 8.19
C ALA A 2 30.20 0.01 7.33
N GLU A 3 29.90 -1.24 6.94
CA GLU A 3 28.80 -1.56 6.00
C GLU A 3 27.45 -1.84 6.67
N GLU A 4 27.41 -2.10 7.97
CA GLU A 4 26.20 -2.58 8.65
C GLU A 4 25.17 -1.49 8.98
N ARG A 5 25.50 -0.21 8.76
CA ARG A 5 24.59 0.94 8.97
C ARG A 5 23.83 1.39 7.72
N ARG A 6 23.71 0.56 6.68
CA ARG A 6 22.96 0.90 5.46
C ARG A 6 21.57 0.26 5.35
N ASN A 7 21.18 -0.55 6.35
CA ASN A 7 19.96 -1.36 6.31
C ASN A 7 18.70 -0.67 6.87
N GLY A 8 18.70 0.66 7.01
CA GLY A 8 17.59 1.41 7.62
C GLY A 8 16.97 2.51 6.75
N GLU A 9 17.63 2.91 5.65
CA GLU A 9 17.10 3.92 4.74
C GLU A 9 16.53 3.24 3.50
N PRO A 10 15.23 3.40 3.20
CA PRO A 10 14.63 2.91 1.97
C PRO A 10 15.40 3.45 0.76
N THR A 11 16.10 2.58 0.04
CA THR A 11 16.83 2.91 -1.20
C THR A 11 15.89 3.26 -2.35
N GLU A 12 14.59 3.03 -2.18
CA GLU A 12 13.53 3.27 -3.14
C GLU A 12 12.42 4.08 -2.46
N LEU A 13 11.88 5.07 -3.17
CA LEU A 13 10.85 5.99 -2.65
C LEU A 13 9.46 5.31 -2.60
N ILE A 14 9.40 4.07 -2.11
CA ILE A 14 8.16 3.30 -1.96
C ILE A 14 7.55 3.66 -0.61
N TYR A 15 6.44 4.40 -0.66
CA TYR A 15 5.65 4.70 0.52
C TYR A 15 4.84 3.46 0.92
N LEU A 16 5.22 2.80 2.01
CA LEU A 16 4.37 1.79 2.61
C LEU A 16 3.28 2.48 3.45
N PRO A 17 2.01 2.07 3.31
CA PRO A 17 0.95 2.55 4.17
C PRO A 17 1.22 2.09 5.61
N GLU A 18 0.83 2.91 6.59
CA GLU A 18 0.88 2.52 7.99
C GLU A 18 -0.06 1.32 8.24
N PRO A 19 0.27 0.45 9.22
CA PRO A 19 -0.59 -0.66 9.60
C PRO A 19 -2.01 -0.19 9.94
N SER A 20 -3.03 -0.74 9.27
CA SER A 20 -4.43 -0.37 9.47
C SER A 20 -5.33 -1.59 9.61
N TRP A 21 -6.28 -1.54 10.54
CA TRP A 21 -7.30 -2.56 10.76
C TRP A 21 -8.52 -2.40 9.85
N ALA A 22 -8.65 -1.26 9.17
CA ALA A 22 -9.81 -0.96 8.36
C ALA A 22 -10.07 -1.96 7.22
N PRO A 23 -9.06 -2.49 6.49
CA PRO A 23 -9.27 -3.50 5.47
C PRO A 23 -9.87 -4.81 6.01
N VAL A 24 -9.44 -5.23 7.20
CA VAL A 24 -9.92 -6.46 7.85
C VAL A 24 -11.37 -6.29 8.29
N LEU A 25 -11.71 -5.16 8.90
CA LEU A 25 -13.08 -4.85 9.31
C LEU A 25 -14.03 -4.73 8.11
N LEU A 26 -13.56 -4.13 7.02
CA LEU A 26 -14.32 -4.05 5.78
C LEU A 26 -14.61 -5.45 5.22
N ALA A 27 -13.58 -6.30 5.14
CA ALA A 27 -13.73 -7.68 4.68
C ALA A 27 -14.70 -8.48 5.57
N ALA A 28 -14.60 -8.35 6.89
CA ALA A 28 -15.50 -9.00 7.84
C ALA A 28 -16.95 -8.53 7.69
N GLY A 29 -17.17 -7.22 7.54
CA GLY A 29 -18.51 -6.65 7.31
C GLY A 29 -19.13 -7.13 6.00
N LEU A 30 -18.35 -7.16 4.91
CA LEU A 30 -18.79 -7.68 3.62
C LEU A 30 -19.08 -9.19 3.68
N ALA A 31 -18.25 -9.96 4.36
CA ALA A 31 -18.48 -11.39 4.54
C ALA A 31 -19.76 -11.66 5.34
N ALA A 32 -20.00 -10.92 6.43
CA ALA A 32 -21.24 -11.00 7.20
C ALA A 32 -22.47 -10.59 6.36
N ALA A 33 -22.33 -9.54 5.55
CA ALA A 33 -23.38 -9.12 4.62
C ALA A 33 -23.71 -10.21 3.59
N ALA A 34 -22.71 -10.84 2.99
CA ALA A 34 -22.90 -11.94 2.04
C ALA A 34 -23.50 -13.19 2.70
N ALA A 35 -22.99 -13.58 3.87
CA ALA A 35 -23.48 -14.73 4.61
C ALA A 35 -24.95 -14.58 5.03
N SER A 36 -25.38 -13.34 5.33
CA SER A 36 -26.75 -13.04 5.73
C SER A 36 -27.80 -13.42 4.69
N ALA A 37 -27.44 -13.45 3.41
CA ALA A 37 -28.33 -13.84 2.31
C ALA A 37 -28.84 -15.28 2.48
N PHE A 38 -28.11 -16.12 3.21
CA PHE A 38 -28.45 -17.51 3.48
C PHE A 38 -29.05 -17.74 4.88
N ILE A 39 -28.90 -16.78 5.79
CA ILE A 39 -29.31 -16.91 7.20
C ILE A 39 -30.56 -16.08 7.46
N TRP A 40 -30.40 -14.75 7.47
CA TRP A 40 -31.46 -13.78 7.72
C TRP A 40 -30.97 -12.35 7.44
N TRP A 41 -31.83 -11.52 6.86
CA TRP A 41 -31.48 -10.17 6.41
C TRP A 41 -30.93 -9.20 7.50
N PRO A 42 -31.31 -9.26 8.79
CA PRO A 42 -30.80 -8.33 9.80
C PRO A 42 -29.30 -8.46 10.06
N TYR A 43 -28.75 -9.68 9.97
CA TYR A 43 -27.30 -9.88 10.03
C TYR A 43 -26.60 -9.16 8.88
N GLY A 44 -27.28 -9.07 7.74
CA GLY A 44 -26.82 -8.35 6.57
C GLY A 44 -26.77 -6.85 6.79
N ALA A 45 -27.81 -6.30 7.40
CA ALA A 45 -27.86 -4.89 7.78
C ALA A 45 -26.72 -4.54 8.74
N ILE A 46 -26.45 -5.36 9.75
CA ILE A 46 -25.34 -5.13 10.69
C ILE A 46 -23.99 -5.22 9.96
N GLY A 47 -23.77 -6.25 9.14
CA GLY A 47 -22.54 -6.40 8.35
C GLY A 47 -22.30 -5.23 7.39
N ALA A 48 -23.35 -4.77 6.72
CA ALA A 48 -23.31 -3.61 5.83
C ALA A 48 -22.96 -2.32 6.57
N ILE A 49 -23.51 -2.11 7.78
CA ILE A 49 -23.18 -0.95 8.62
C ILE A 49 -21.69 -0.99 9.01
N VAL A 50 -21.19 -2.15 9.46
CA VAL A 50 -19.76 -2.31 9.81
C VAL A 50 -18.87 -2.04 8.60
N ALA A 51 -19.20 -2.62 7.44
CA ALA A 51 -18.47 -2.41 6.20
C ALA A 51 -18.45 -0.92 5.80
N LEU A 52 -19.59 -0.23 5.91
CA LEU A 52 -19.69 1.19 5.60
C LEU A 52 -18.81 2.04 6.51
N PHE A 53 -18.85 1.83 7.82
CA PHE A 53 -18.01 2.57 8.75
C PHE A 53 -16.52 2.28 8.55
N ALA A 54 -16.15 1.02 8.31
CA ALA A 54 -14.77 0.65 8.01
C ALA A 54 -14.26 1.32 6.73
N LEU A 55 -15.09 1.34 5.67
CA LEU A 55 -14.76 2.00 4.42
C LEU A 55 -14.58 3.51 4.60
N LEU A 56 -15.52 4.18 5.29
CA LEU A 56 -15.44 5.62 5.54
C LEU A 56 -14.20 5.99 6.36
N ALA A 57 -13.89 5.21 7.41
CA ALA A 57 -12.69 5.38 8.20
C ALA A 57 -11.43 5.20 7.34
N TRP A 58 -11.39 4.15 6.53
CA TRP A 58 -10.25 3.85 5.66
C TRP A 58 -10.01 4.94 4.62
N VAL A 59 -11.08 5.44 3.98
CA VAL A 59 -10.99 6.53 3.00
C VAL A 59 -10.51 7.80 3.67
N ARG A 60 -11.02 8.13 4.86
CA ARG A 60 -10.63 9.35 5.58
C ARG A 60 -9.16 9.33 5.99
N ASP A 61 -8.70 8.18 6.49
CA ASP A 61 -7.32 7.95 6.87
C ASP A 61 -6.39 7.99 5.65
N SER A 62 -6.75 7.27 4.59
CA SER A 62 -6.02 7.29 3.31
C SER A 62 -5.88 8.70 2.76
N ARG A 63 -6.96 9.49 2.77
CA ARG A 63 -6.92 10.90 2.34
C ARG A 63 -5.98 11.74 3.21
N ALA A 64 -5.94 11.51 4.53
CA ALA A 64 -5.01 12.19 5.42
C ALA A 64 -3.56 11.82 5.12
N SER A 65 -3.27 10.54 4.85
CA SER A 65 -1.93 10.07 4.50
C SER A 65 -1.45 10.63 3.16
N PHE A 66 -2.31 10.63 2.13
CA PHE A 66 -1.98 11.25 0.85
C PHE A 66 -1.78 12.76 0.96
N ALA A 67 -2.55 13.46 1.81
CA ALA A 67 -2.38 14.90 2.02
C ALA A 67 -1.04 15.27 2.68
N ARG A 68 -0.42 14.33 3.40
CA ARG A 68 0.90 14.49 4.04
C ARG A 68 2.06 14.22 3.09
N LEU A 69 1.82 13.62 1.92
CA LEU A 69 2.89 13.38 0.95
C LEU A 69 3.42 14.71 0.40
N PRO A 70 4.74 14.86 0.22
CA PRO A 70 5.32 16.04 -0.40
C PRO A 70 4.70 16.23 -1.79
N ARG A 71 3.96 17.33 -1.98
CA ARG A 71 3.31 17.65 -3.26
C ARG A 71 4.29 17.85 -4.43
N HIS A 72 5.58 17.96 -4.13
CA HIS A 72 6.65 18.07 -5.09
C HIS A 72 7.51 16.80 -4.99
N GLN A 73 7.35 15.88 -5.95
CA GLN A 73 8.36 14.86 -6.20
C GLN A 73 9.63 15.62 -6.59
N ARG A 74 10.58 15.74 -5.65
CA ARG A 74 11.93 16.09 -6.06
C ARG A 74 12.36 14.95 -6.97
N LEU A 75 12.56 15.27 -8.25
CA LEU A 75 13.36 14.46 -9.15
C LEU A 75 14.77 14.46 -8.56
N THR A 76 14.98 13.73 -7.47
CA THR A 76 16.27 13.15 -7.19
C THR A 76 16.45 12.16 -8.32
N SER A 77 16.95 12.68 -9.44
CA SER A 77 17.69 11.88 -10.38
C SER A 77 18.78 11.27 -9.53
N ALA A 78 18.57 10.03 -9.08
CA ALA A 78 19.68 9.20 -8.67
C ALA A 78 20.73 9.40 -9.77
N VAL A 79 21.89 9.94 -9.39
CA VAL A 79 23.00 10.13 -10.31
C VAL A 79 23.27 8.74 -10.86
N LEU A 80 22.73 8.44 -12.04
CA LEU A 80 23.02 7.21 -12.74
C LEU A 80 24.54 7.25 -12.88
N PRO A 81 25.27 6.33 -12.25
CA PRO A 81 26.71 6.34 -12.40
C PRO A 81 26.94 6.17 -13.90
N ALA A 82 27.80 7.01 -14.48
CA ALA A 82 28.13 7.00 -15.91
C ALA A 82 28.96 5.76 -16.28
N VAL A 83 28.60 4.59 -15.75
CA VAL A 83 29.18 3.31 -16.11
C VAL A 83 28.63 2.99 -17.51
N PRO A 84 29.49 2.93 -18.53
CA PRO A 84 29.06 2.51 -19.85
C PRO A 84 28.52 1.07 -19.76
N LEU A 85 27.27 0.88 -20.19
CA LEU A 85 26.65 -0.44 -20.31
C LEU A 85 27.54 -1.30 -21.22
N LYS A 86 28.28 -2.25 -20.64
CA LYS A 86 29.12 -3.18 -21.38
C LYS A 86 28.20 -4.11 -22.17
N ARG A 87 28.06 -3.85 -23.48
CA ARG A 87 27.36 -4.73 -24.40
C ARG A 87 28.08 -6.09 -24.38
N PRO A 88 27.40 -7.21 -24.08
CA PRO A 88 28.03 -8.51 -24.20
C PRO A 88 28.41 -8.73 -25.67
N GLU A 89 29.69 -8.97 -25.93
CA GLU A 89 30.17 -9.36 -27.26
C GLU A 89 29.47 -10.67 -27.63
N ARG A 90 28.73 -10.64 -28.75
CA ARG A 90 28.18 -11.85 -29.35
C ARG A 90 29.37 -12.69 -29.83
N PRO A 91 29.51 -13.96 -29.41
CA PRO A 91 30.47 -14.87 -30.01
C PRO A 91 30.12 -15.02 -31.50
N HIS A 92 31.05 -14.64 -32.36
CA HIS A 92 30.97 -15.01 -33.78
C HIS A 92 31.36 -16.50 -33.92
N PRO A 93 30.70 -17.24 -34.82
CA PRO A 93 30.80 -18.69 -34.95
C PRO A 93 32.17 -19.17 -35.43
#